data_AF-A0A7V8ASZ6-F1
#
_entry.id   AF-A0A7V8ASZ6-F1
#
_cell.length_a   1.000
_cell.length_b   1.000
_cell.length_c   1.000
_cell.angle_alpha   90.00
_cell.angle_beta   90.00
_cell.angle_gamma   90.00
#
_symmetry.space_group_name_H-M   'P 1'
#
loop_
_entity.id
_entity.type
_entity.pdbx_description
1 polymer ?
#
loop_
_entity_poly.entity_id
_entity_poly.type
_entity_poly.pdbx_seq_one_letter_code
_entity_poly.pdbx_strand_id
1 'polypeptide(L)'
;MHRKLDFIKDVSDQFIGTAYLYKVDPPAEYLISEESSALTSHIVASAPVLSMQEPRVYLFPANEEGKLLDWTEIMTWKNTSDIDTVVRE
;
A
#
# COMPACT_ATOMS: atom_id res chain seq x y z
N MET A 1 -15.37 -8.43 5.58
CA MET A 1 -15.31 -6.98 5.87
C MET A 1 -14.77 -6.32 4.62
N HIS A 2 -15.55 -5.51 3.93
CA HIS A 2 -15.06 -4.71 2.80
C HIS A 2 -14.28 -3.52 3.38
N ARG A 3 -13.02 -3.36 2.99
CA ARG A 3 -12.15 -2.28 3.48
C ARG A 3 -12.29 -1.13 2.49
N LYS A 4 -12.70 0.04 2.97
CA LYS A 4 -12.84 1.20 2.09
C LYS A 4 -11.47 1.81 1.82
N LEU A 5 -11.17 2.05 0.54
CA LEU A 5 -10.02 2.84 0.10
C LEU A 5 -10.44 4.15 -0.53
N ASP A 6 -9.97 5.25 0.06
CA ASP A 6 -10.18 6.59 -0.46
C ASP A 6 -8.86 7.11 -1.04
N PHE A 7 -8.84 7.38 -2.35
CA PHE A 7 -7.69 8.00 -3.01
C PHE A 7 -7.41 9.39 -2.44
N ILE A 8 -6.15 9.65 -2.10
CA ILE A 8 -5.70 10.95 -1.57
C ILE A 8 -4.91 11.71 -2.62
N LYS A 9 -3.80 11.14 -3.12
CA LYS A 9 -2.93 11.79 -4.11
C LYS A 9 -1.98 10.83 -4.81
N ASP A 10 -1.44 11.30 -5.92
CA ASP A 10 -0.28 10.71 -6.59
C ASP A 10 1.01 11.08 -5.85
N VAL A 11 1.85 10.08 -5.56
CA VAL A 11 3.16 10.22 -4.91
C VAL A 11 4.27 9.59 -5.76
N SER A 12 4.03 9.34 -7.04
CA SER A 12 4.97 8.68 -7.96
C SER A 12 6.30 9.42 -8.09
N ASP A 13 6.34 10.72 -7.79
CA ASP A 13 7.56 11.53 -7.77
C ASP A 13 8.59 11.08 -6.71
N GLN A 14 8.14 10.31 -5.71
CA GLN A 14 8.97 9.78 -4.62
C GLN A 14 9.41 8.32 -4.84
N PHE A 15 8.94 7.66 -5.89
CA PHE A 15 9.16 6.23 -6.11
C PHE A 15 9.61 5.91 -7.55
N ILE A 16 10.19 4.72 -7.75
CA ILE A 16 10.46 4.20 -9.09
C ILE A 16 9.19 3.51 -9.58
N GLY A 17 8.49 4.11 -10.54
CA GLY A 17 7.25 3.59 -11.11
C GLY A 17 6.04 4.42 -10.71
N THR A 18 4.87 3.78 -10.62
CA THR A 18 3.62 4.46 -10.21
C THR A 18 3.36 4.21 -8.74
N ALA A 19 3.01 5.24 -7.99
CA ALA A 19 2.68 5.14 -6.57
C ALA A 19 1.56 6.10 -6.17
N TYR A 20 0.55 5.60 -5.46
CA TYR A 20 -0.61 6.36 -5.03
C TYR A 20 -0.84 6.21 -3.53
N LEU A 21 -1.21 7.31 -2.88
CA LEU A 21 -1.58 7.35 -1.48
C LEU A 21 -3.09 7.16 -1.32
N TYR A 22 -3.46 6.25 -0.43
CA TYR A 22 -4.85 6.01 -0.03
C TYR A 22 -5.03 6.12 1.48
N LYS A 23 -6.22 6.52 1.89
CA LYS A 23 -6.72 6.32 3.25
C LYS A 23 -7.51 5.02 3.30
N VAL A 24 -7.32 4.25 4.37
CA VAL A 24 -7.96 2.95 4.58
C VAL A 24 -8.83 2.95 5.84
N ASP A 25 -10.05 2.43 5.74
CA ASP A 25 -11.00 2.29 6.85
C ASP A 25 -11.69 0.91 6.81
N PRO A 26 -11.56 0.07 7.86
CA PRO A 26 -10.78 0.27 9.08
C PRO A 26 -9.26 0.30 8.82
N PRO A 27 -8.45 0.85 9.76
CA PRO A 27 -6.99 0.83 9.66
C PRO A 27 -6.43 -0.55 9.32
N ALA A 28 -5.45 -0.58 8.43
CA ALA A 28 -4.75 -1.80 8.03
C ALA A 28 -3.65 -2.16 9.02
N GLU A 29 -3.48 -3.46 9.28
CA GLU A 29 -2.40 -3.98 10.12
C GLU A 29 -1.17 -4.33 9.28
N TYR A 30 0.02 -3.96 9.76
CA TYR A 30 1.31 -4.34 9.18
C TYR A 30 2.26 -4.83 10.27
N LEU A 31 3.22 -5.68 9.89
CA LEU A 31 4.24 -6.17 10.80
C LEU A 31 5.39 -5.17 10.87
N ILE A 32 5.84 -4.87 12.10
CA ILE A 32 7.10 -4.17 12.36
C ILE A 32 8.22 -5.21 12.56
N SER A 33 7.89 -6.35 13.16
CA SER A 33 8.77 -7.50 13.34
C SER A 33 7.95 -8.80 13.39
N GLU A 34 8.62 -9.95 13.50
CA GLU A 34 7.94 -11.26 13.61
C GLU A 34 6.98 -11.35 14.81
N GLU A 35 7.19 -10.53 15.84
CA GLU A 35 6.41 -10.55 17.09
C GLU A 35 5.62 -9.25 17.34
N SER A 36 5.67 -8.29 16.42
CA SER A 36 5.05 -6.97 16.61
C SER A 36 4.35 -6.47 15.35
N SER A 37 3.11 -6.02 15.53
CA SER A 37 2.32 -5.36 14.50
C SER A 37 1.89 -3.95 14.93
N ALA A 38 1.55 -3.13 13.94
CA ALA A 38 0.94 -1.83 14.14
C ALA A 38 -0.19 -1.59 13.13
N LEU A 39 -1.01 -0.59 13.41
CA LEU A 39 -2.10 -0.16 12.54
C LEU A 39 -1.74 1.12 11.80
N THR A 40 -2.16 1.22 10.54
CA THR A 40 -2.09 2.43 9.74
C THR A 40 -3.43 2.76 9.11
N SER A 41 -3.77 4.05 9.07
CA SER A 41 -4.91 4.58 8.33
C SER A 41 -4.55 5.03 6.91
N HIS A 42 -3.26 4.98 6.54
CA HIS A 42 -2.79 5.36 5.21
C HIS A 42 -1.82 4.33 4.64
N ILE A 43 -1.92 4.13 3.33
CA ILE A 43 -1.09 3.19 2.59
C ILE A 43 -0.59 3.84 1.29
N VAL A 44 0.61 3.47 0.87
CA VAL A 44 1.07 3.72 -0.50
C VAL A 44 0.94 2.42 -1.28
N ALA A 45 0.17 2.46 -2.36
CA ALA A 45 0.12 1.40 -3.35
C ALA A 45 1.09 1.71 -4.49
N SER A 46 2.09 0.84 -4.67
CA SER A 46 3.19 1.04 -5.60
C SER A 46 3.29 -0.09 -6.62
N ALA A 47 3.35 0.27 -7.90
CA ALA A 47 3.61 -0.61 -9.02
C ALA A 47 4.97 -0.26 -9.64
N PRO A 48 6.07 -0.85 -9.14
CA PRO A 48 7.40 -0.56 -9.65
C PRO A 48 7.61 -1.16 -11.05
N VAL A 49 8.28 -0.41 -11.92
CA VAL A 49 8.65 -0.89 -13.26
C VAL A 49 9.88 -1.78 -13.14
N LEU A 50 9.67 -3.07 -12.89
CA LEU A 50 10.72 -4.08 -12.88
C LEU A 50 10.78 -4.78 -14.23
N SER A 51 11.93 -4.72 -14.90
CA SER A 51 12.11 -5.11 -16.31
C SER A 51 11.85 -6.60 -16.64
N MET A 52 11.52 -7.45 -15.65
CA MET A 52 11.39 -8.91 -15.84
C MET A 52 10.35 -9.59 -14.94
N GLN A 53 9.49 -8.84 -14.23
CA GLN A 53 8.47 -9.44 -13.36
C GLN A 53 7.07 -9.05 -13.82
N GLU A 54 6.11 -9.95 -13.61
CA GLU A 54 4.69 -9.65 -13.77
C GLU A 54 4.33 -8.37 -12.99
N PRO A 55 3.44 -7.52 -13.52
CA PRO A 55 2.99 -6.33 -12.81
C PRO A 55 2.44 -6.75 -11.43
N ARG A 56 3.07 -6.23 -10.38
CA ARG A 56 2.67 -6.45 -8.99
C ARG A 56 2.49 -5.10 -8.31
N VAL A 57 1.45 -5.01 -7.50
CA VAL A 57 1.21 -3.87 -6.64
C VAL A 57 1.61 -4.25 -5.23
N TYR A 58 2.46 -3.42 -4.64
CA TYR A 58 2.91 -3.54 -3.26
C TYR A 58 2.22 -2.48 -2.43
N LEU A 59 1.80 -2.85 -1.23
CA LEU A 59 1.04 -1.98 -0.33
C LEU A 59 1.89 -1.74 0.91
N PHE A 60 2.30 -0.50 1.13
CA PHE A 60 3.19 -0.12 2.22
C PHE A 60 2.46 0.79 3.21
N PRO A 61 2.70 0.66 4.52
CA PRO A 61 2.17 1.59 5.51
C PRO A 61 2.79 2.97 5.32
N ALA A 62 1.96 4.00 5.31
CA ALA A 62 2.38 5.38 5.16
C ALA A 62 1.68 6.30 6.15
N ASN A 63 2.17 7.53 6.26
CA ASN A 63 1.45 8.60 6.95
C ASN A 63 0.57 9.42 5.98
N GLU A 64 -0.10 10.44 6.48
CA GLU A 64 -1.01 11.30 5.68
C GLU A 64 -0.30 12.08 4.57
N GLU A 65 1.02 12.30 4.69
CA GLU A 65 1.83 12.94 3.66
C GLU A 65 2.31 11.98 2.57
N GLY A 66 2.10 10.67 2.73
CA GLY A 66 2.55 9.62 1.81
C GLY A 66 3.99 9.16 2.03
N LYS A 67 4.59 9.54 3.16
CA LYS A 67 5.90 9.01 3.57
C LYS A 67 5.72 7.61 4.14
N LEU A 68 6.53 6.67 3.68
CA LEU A 68 6.52 5.30 4.21
C LEU A 68 6.92 5.27 5.68
N LEU A 69 6.14 4.55 6.47
CA LEU A 69 6.43 4.25 7.88
C LEU A 69 7.33 3.03 8.00
N ASP A 70 7.15 2.07 7.09
CA ASP A 70 7.92 0.84 7.01
C ASP A 70 7.94 0.33 5.55
N TRP A 71 8.94 -0.47 5.19
CA TRP A 71 9.05 -1.12 3.88
C TRP A 71 8.46 -2.53 3.86
N THR A 72 7.92 -2.97 4.98
CA THR A 72 7.19 -4.23 5.13
C THR A 72 5.82 -4.10 4.47
N GLU A 73 5.50 -5.05 3.60
CA GLU A 73 4.23 -5.08 2.90
C GLU A 73 3.07 -5.34 3.89
N ILE A 74 1.95 -4.65 3.68
CA ILE A 74 0.72 -4.81 4.46
C ILE A 74 0.24 -6.26 4.29
N MET A 75 0.37 -7.04 5.36
CA MET A 75 0.16 -8.49 5.37
C MET A 75 -1.27 -8.91 5.00
N THR A 76 -2.27 -8.05 5.19
CA THR A 76 -3.67 -8.43 4.92
C THR A 76 -4.01 -8.56 3.43
N TRP A 77 -3.15 -8.11 2.53
CA TRP A 77 -3.44 -8.05 1.09
C TRP A 77 -2.42 -8.78 0.21
N LYS A 78 -1.75 -9.79 0.76
CA LYS A 78 -0.92 -10.72 -0.03
C LYS A 78 -1.76 -11.27 -1.20
N ASN A 79 -1.25 -11.08 -2.43
CA ASN A 79 -1.75 -11.57 -3.73
C ASN A 79 -2.68 -10.67 -4.56
N THR A 80 -2.74 -9.36 -4.35
CA THR A 80 -3.44 -8.49 -5.31
C THR A 80 -2.49 -8.00 -6.41
N SER A 81 -2.78 -8.38 -7.66
CA SER A 81 -1.94 -8.06 -8.83
C SER A 81 -2.24 -6.69 -9.46
N ASP A 82 -3.34 -6.06 -9.06
CA ASP A 82 -3.88 -4.89 -9.74
C ASP A 82 -4.36 -3.83 -8.75
N ILE A 83 -3.90 -2.59 -8.95
CA ILE A 83 -4.24 -1.45 -8.09
C ILE A 83 -5.73 -1.12 -8.22
N ASP A 84 -6.33 -1.37 -9.38
CA ASP A 84 -7.77 -1.21 -9.59
C ASP A 84 -8.58 -2.25 -8.81
N THR A 85 -8.01 -3.42 -8.52
CA THR A 85 -8.64 -4.43 -7.65
C THR A 85 -8.55 -4.01 -6.19
N VAL A 86 -7.40 -3.46 -5.76
CA VAL A 86 -7.22 -2.88 -4.42
C VAL A 86 -8.26 -1.78 -4.16
N VAL A 87 -8.51 -0.91 -5.14
CA VAL A 87 -9.39 0.26 -5.03
C VAL A 87 -10.90 -0.06 -5.15
N ARG A 88 -11.28 -1.25 -5.64
CA ARG A 88 -12.69 -1.63 -5.88
C ARG A 88 -13.31 -2.54 -4.84
N GLU A 89 -12.54 -3.20 -3.97
CA GLU A 89 -13.04 -3.98 -2.83
C GLU A 89 -13.28 -3.13 -1.57
#